data_AF-A0AAW0FC52-F1
#
_entry.id   AF-A0AAW0FC52-F1
#
_cell.length_a   1.000
_cell.length_b   1.000
_cell.length_c   1.000
_cell.angle_alpha   90.00
_cell.angle_beta   90.00
_cell.angle_gamma   90.00
#
_symmetry.space_group_name_H-M   'P 1'
#
loop_
_entity.id
_entity.type
_entity.pdbx_description
1 polymer ?
#
loop_
_entity_poly.entity_id
_entity_poly.type
_entity_poly.pdbx_seq_one_letter_code
_entity_poly.pdbx_strand_id
1 'polypeptide(L)'
;MRLGLPEDYVVGYPSQVAKNAYASVEIAKEESRILDTTVTTQTLLKFINRKTDKDPTTASSMEIEEFNNTLQTFTESFHKKIQLQTKQDEDRFESQYTYKKKSVASEMNTLDSLFNRALSVNSSDVNRVIRDIEERRRREEEERRRKEEEEKRRIEEEKRRIEELKRKQKEEEERKRKEAEEKKRLEQEKLKKQKEEEERKKQEKIESEKRLAEEEKLELERIKKEEAKKAKGFTSVAAVEEIFLKYKKDIVEIKEQIVGQLNQNKELKKEFGQFKRKINPKFGQLSNSMAQLDRITREVLEYISFAKNANDLIYNCILNFVAKSIVSQAEAEVTVKPNAAIPLARLTERILATFPEFELYLFH
;
A
#
# COMPACT_ATOMS: atom_id res chain seq x y z
N MET A 1 13.32 -27.05 6.38
CA MET A 1 14.03 -27.00 7.67
C MET A 1 15.12 -28.05 7.63
N ARG A 2 16.39 -27.63 7.62
CA ARG A 2 17.55 -28.54 7.71
C ARG A 2 17.57 -29.09 9.14
N LEU A 3 17.59 -30.42 9.28
CA LEU A 3 17.77 -31.10 10.56
C LEU A 3 19.13 -30.68 11.13
N GLY A 4 19.10 -29.97 12.26
CA GLY A 4 20.27 -29.43 12.93
C GLY A 4 21.06 -30.51 13.63
N LEU A 5 22.13 -30.98 12.99
CA LEU A 5 23.27 -31.60 13.68
C LEU A 5 24.51 -30.74 13.39
N PRO A 6 25.36 -30.45 14.40
CA PRO A 6 26.63 -29.74 14.21
C PRO A 6 27.57 -30.49 13.26
N GLU A 7 28.36 -29.77 12.46
CA GLU A 7 29.27 -30.30 11.42
C GLU A 7 30.44 -31.15 11.97
N ASP A 8 30.56 -31.25 13.30
CA ASP A 8 31.71 -31.76 14.02
C ASP A 8 31.36 -32.93 14.97
N TYR A 9 30.19 -33.56 14.78
CA TYR A 9 29.81 -34.78 15.53
C TYR A 9 30.56 -36.02 15.00
N VAL A 10 31.75 -36.27 15.56
CA VAL A 10 32.53 -37.49 15.30
C VAL A 10 31.91 -38.65 16.08
N VAL A 11 31.35 -39.64 15.37
CA VAL A 11 30.91 -40.92 15.95
C VAL A 11 32.16 -41.70 16.41
N GLY A 12 32.50 -41.57 17.69
CA GLY A 12 33.59 -42.30 18.32
C GLY A 12 33.26 -43.80 18.43
N TYR A 13 33.86 -44.61 17.56
CA TYR A 13 33.84 -46.07 17.73
C TYR A 13 34.64 -46.46 18.99
N PRO A 14 34.09 -47.27 19.92
CA PRO A 14 34.82 -47.74 21.09
C PRO A 14 35.76 -48.90 20.70
N SER A 15 36.85 -48.58 19.99
CA SER A 15 37.83 -49.56 19.50
C SER A 15 38.82 -50.02 20.58
N GLN A 16 39.04 -49.22 21.63
CA GLN A 16 40.08 -49.51 22.63
C GLN A 16 39.60 -50.38 23.80
N VAL A 17 38.35 -50.25 24.23
CA VAL A 17 37.78 -51.08 25.33
C VAL A 17 37.60 -52.54 24.86
N ALA A 18 37.27 -52.75 23.59
CA ALA A 18 37.18 -54.09 23.01
C ALA A 18 38.55 -54.78 22.93
N LYS A 19 39.63 -54.07 22.58
CA LYS A 19 40.98 -54.65 22.46
C LYS A 19 41.56 -55.09 23.81
N ASN A 20 41.34 -54.32 24.87
CA ASN A 20 41.86 -54.64 26.21
C ASN A 20 41.13 -55.81 26.88
N ALA A 21 39.85 -56.01 26.56
CA ALA A 21 39.07 -57.14 27.06
C ALA A 21 39.51 -58.48 26.46
N TYR A 22 39.97 -58.50 25.20
CA TYR A 22 40.50 -59.71 24.56
C TYR A 22 41.85 -60.12 25.17
N ALA A 23 42.78 -59.17 25.36
CA ALA A 23 44.12 -59.46 25.90
C ALA A 23 44.10 -59.98 27.34
N SER A 24 43.17 -59.50 28.17
CA SER A 24 43.05 -59.92 29.58
C SER A 24 42.46 -61.33 29.73
N VAL A 25 41.64 -61.76 28.77
CA VAL A 25 41.06 -63.11 28.73
C VAL A 25 42.06 -64.14 28.19
N GLU A 26 42.97 -63.75 27.30
CA GLU A 26 44.06 -64.63 26.82
C GLU A 26 45.07 -64.97 27.92
N ILE A 27 45.52 -63.97 28.70
CA ILE A 27 46.53 -64.18 29.76
C ILE A 27 46.01 -65.11 30.88
N ALA A 28 44.74 -64.96 31.28
CA ALA A 28 44.12 -65.83 32.28
C ALA A 28 43.86 -67.27 31.77
N LYS A 29 43.65 -67.45 30.46
CA LYS A 29 43.55 -68.76 29.82
C LYS A 29 44.91 -69.48 29.76
N GLU A 30 46.00 -68.73 29.64
CA GLU A 30 47.38 -69.26 29.64
C GLU A 30 47.78 -69.79 31.03
N GLU A 31 47.52 -69.03 32.10
CA GLU A 31 47.98 -69.39 33.46
C GLU A 31 47.23 -70.60 34.06
N SER A 32 45.94 -70.76 33.78
CA SER A 32 45.16 -71.92 34.22
C SER A 32 45.50 -73.21 33.46
N ARG A 33 46.00 -73.11 32.21
CA ARG A 33 46.49 -74.25 31.42
C ARG A 33 47.79 -74.84 31.98
N ILE A 34 48.59 -74.08 32.72
CA ILE A 34 49.93 -74.50 33.12
C ILE A 34 49.92 -75.35 34.41
N LEU A 35 48.98 -75.12 35.34
CA LEU A 35 49.02 -75.72 36.70
C LEU A 35 48.49 -77.16 36.83
N ASP A 36 47.51 -77.58 36.02
CA ASP A 36 46.93 -78.95 36.10
C ASP A 36 47.63 -79.94 35.15
N THR A 37 48.10 -79.42 34.00
CA THR A 37 48.85 -80.22 33.01
C THR A 37 50.17 -80.70 33.62
N THR A 38 50.72 -79.99 34.61
CA THR A 38 51.95 -80.33 35.33
C THR A 38 51.82 -81.60 36.17
N VAL A 39 50.67 -81.88 36.80
CA VAL A 39 50.52 -83.08 37.66
C VAL A 39 50.46 -84.36 36.82
N THR A 40 49.76 -84.32 35.68
CA THR A 40 49.62 -85.50 34.81
C THR A 40 50.83 -85.70 33.90
N THR A 41 51.47 -84.63 33.41
CA THR A 41 52.77 -84.72 32.73
C THR A 41 53.86 -85.20 33.68
N GLN A 42 53.87 -84.80 34.96
CA GLN A 42 54.78 -85.36 35.96
C GLN A 42 54.55 -86.86 36.19
N THR A 43 53.32 -87.35 36.05
CA THR A 43 53.01 -88.78 36.20
C THR A 43 53.47 -89.58 34.98
N LEU A 44 53.25 -89.06 33.76
CA LEU A 44 53.79 -89.63 32.52
C LEU A 44 55.33 -89.58 32.48
N LEU A 45 55.95 -88.48 32.92
CA LEU A 45 57.40 -88.33 33.04
C LEU A 45 57.99 -89.29 34.08
N LYS A 46 57.33 -89.52 35.22
CA LYS A 46 57.74 -90.52 36.21
C LYS A 46 57.69 -91.95 35.66
N PHE A 47 56.76 -92.25 34.75
CA PHE A 47 56.67 -93.56 34.10
C PHE A 47 57.76 -93.73 33.04
N ILE A 48 58.01 -92.70 32.21
CA ILE A 48 59.08 -92.69 31.20
C ILE A 48 60.47 -92.80 31.86
N ASN A 49 60.73 -92.02 32.91
CA ASN A 49 62.01 -92.06 33.64
C ASN A 49 62.26 -93.38 34.39
N ARG A 50 61.22 -94.17 34.69
CA ARG A 50 61.36 -95.51 35.30
C ARG A 50 61.91 -96.56 34.32
N LYS A 51 61.81 -96.34 33.00
CA LYS A 51 62.25 -97.28 31.96
C LYS A 51 63.61 -96.95 31.35
N THR A 52 64.12 -95.73 31.49
CA THR A 52 65.47 -95.39 31.00
C THR A 52 66.61 -96.05 31.78
N ASP A 53 66.33 -96.63 32.95
CA ASP A 53 67.31 -97.34 33.80
C ASP A 53 67.27 -98.88 33.70
N LYS A 54 66.42 -99.47 32.84
CA LYS A 54 66.34 -100.94 32.66
C LYS A 54 66.19 -101.32 31.18
N ASP A 55 66.94 -102.35 30.77
CA ASP A 55 67.06 -102.92 29.42
C ASP A 55 65.75 -102.91 28.60
N PRO A 56 65.76 -102.49 27.32
CA PRO A 56 64.54 -102.20 26.55
C PRO A 56 63.75 -103.44 26.10
N THR A 57 64.19 -104.66 26.43
CA THR A 57 63.71 -105.89 25.79
C THR A 57 62.80 -106.78 26.63
N THR A 58 62.28 -106.32 27.78
CA THR A 58 61.34 -107.12 28.60
C THR A 58 60.27 -106.27 29.30
N ALA A 59 59.48 -105.53 28.53
CA ALA A 59 58.23 -104.97 29.04
C ALA A 59 57.15 -106.07 29.03
N SER A 60 56.61 -106.43 30.20
CA SER A 60 55.45 -107.33 30.28
C SER A 60 54.23 -106.67 29.61
N SER A 61 53.39 -107.44 28.91
CA SER A 61 52.21 -106.92 28.20
C SER A 61 51.28 -106.12 29.12
N MET A 62 51.20 -106.50 30.39
CA MET A 62 50.42 -105.80 31.44
C MET A 62 50.89 -104.35 31.68
N GLU A 63 52.20 -104.05 31.60
CA GLU A 63 52.72 -102.71 31.90
C GLU A 63 52.47 -101.72 30.75
N ILE A 64 52.51 -102.24 29.51
CA ILE A 64 52.16 -101.46 28.31
C ILE A 64 50.66 -101.15 28.30
N GLU A 65 49.84 -102.10 28.76
CA GLU A 65 48.40 -101.94 28.91
C GLU A 65 48.04 -100.88 29.98
N GLU A 66 48.70 -100.89 31.14
CA GLU A 66 48.52 -99.85 32.17
C GLU A 66 48.92 -98.45 31.68
N PHE A 67 50.02 -98.33 30.95
CA PHE A 67 50.45 -97.06 30.36
C PHE A 67 49.45 -96.55 29.32
N ASN A 68 48.98 -97.43 28.43
CA ASN A 68 47.98 -97.08 27.42
C ASN A 68 46.65 -96.66 28.06
N ASN A 69 46.22 -97.35 29.13
CA ASN A 69 45.04 -96.96 29.90
C ASN A 69 45.21 -95.59 30.58
N THR A 70 46.40 -95.29 31.10
CA THR A 70 46.71 -93.98 31.71
C THR A 70 46.72 -92.86 30.66
N LEU A 71 47.28 -93.13 29.47
CA LEU A 71 47.28 -92.19 28.35
C LEU A 71 45.86 -91.95 27.82
N GLN A 72 45.05 -93.00 27.75
CA GLN A 72 43.66 -92.92 27.32
C GLN A 72 42.82 -92.11 28.30
N THR A 73 42.90 -92.40 29.60
CA THR A 73 42.18 -91.62 30.63
C THR A 73 42.61 -90.16 30.68
N PHE A 74 43.91 -89.87 30.47
CA PHE A 74 44.38 -88.48 30.34
C PHE A 74 43.80 -87.80 29.10
N THR A 75 43.82 -88.47 27.95
CA THR A 75 43.28 -87.95 26.69
C THR A 75 41.79 -87.67 26.81
N GLU A 76 41.02 -88.58 27.42
CA GLU A 76 39.60 -88.42 27.68
C GLU A 76 39.30 -87.27 28.65
N SER A 77 40.08 -87.15 29.74
CA SER A 77 39.96 -86.05 30.70
C SER A 77 40.28 -84.70 30.06
N PHE A 78 41.35 -84.63 29.27
CA PHE A 78 41.74 -83.42 28.56
C PHE A 78 40.69 -83.02 27.50
N HIS A 79 40.18 -83.99 26.74
CA HIS A 79 39.12 -83.76 25.76
C HIS A 79 37.84 -83.25 26.45
N LYS A 80 37.45 -83.84 27.58
CA LYS A 80 36.30 -83.41 28.38
C LYS A 80 36.48 -81.98 28.92
N LYS A 81 37.69 -81.60 29.35
CA LYS A 81 37.99 -80.24 29.82
C LYS A 81 37.93 -79.22 28.69
N ILE A 82 38.47 -79.53 27.51
CA ILE A 82 38.34 -78.68 26.32
C ILE A 82 36.86 -78.50 25.95
N GLN A 83 36.09 -79.59 25.86
CA GLN A 83 34.67 -79.51 25.54
C GLN A 83 33.89 -78.63 26.55
N LEU A 84 34.19 -78.75 27.84
CA LEU A 84 33.53 -77.97 28.87
C LEU A 84 33.90 -76.48 28.79
N GLN A 85 35.17 -76.16 28.52
CA GLN A 85 35.61 -74.77 28.30
C GLN A 85 34.99 -74.17 27.04
N THR A 86 34.97 -74.90 25.93
CA THR A 86 34.33 -74.43 24.68
C THR A 86 32.85 -74.14 24.91
N LYS A 87 32.15 -75.04 25.62
CA LYS A 87 30.73 -74.84 25.95
C LYS A 87 30.50 -73.62 26.86
N GLN A 88 31.36 -73.41 27.86
CA GLN A 88 31.28 -72.24 28.73
C GLN A 88 31.55 -70.93 27.98
N ASP A 89 32.50 -70.93 27.04
CA ASP A 89 32.80 -69.77 26.20
C ASP A 89 31.64 -69.48 25.22
N GLU A 90 31.03 -70.51 24.63
CA GLU A 90 29.82 -70.40 23.80
C GLU A 90 28.65 -69.82 24.59
N ASP A 91 28.35 -70.36 25.79
CA ASP A 91 27.28 -69.86 26.66
C ASP A 91 27.51 -68.40 27.08
N ARG A 92 28.77 -68.02 27.36
CA ARG A 92 29.15 -66.65 27.69
C ARG A 92 28.98 -65.71 26.51
N PHE A 93 29.38 -66.13 25.31
CA PHE A 93 29.23 -65.35 24.09
C PHE A 93 27.75 -65.14 23.76
N GLU A 94 26.93 -66.20 23.80
CA GLU A 94 25.48 -66.10 23.58
C GLU A 94 24.80 -65.19 24.60
N SER A 95 25.18 -65.28 25.87
CA SER A 95 24.66 -64.38 26.91
C SER A 95 25.01 -62.91 26.65
N GLN A 96 26.23 -62.62 26.21
CA GLN A 96 26.63 -61.25 25.87
C GLN A 96 25.96 -60.74 24.59
N TYR A 97 25.84 -61.60 23.58
CA TYR A 97 25.18 -61.27 22.32
C TYR A 97 23.70 -60.98 22.53
N THR A 98 22.99 -61.83 23.28
CA THR A 98 21.58 -61.63 23.63
C THR A 98 21.36 -60.38 24.47
N TYR A 99 22.24 -60.09 25.44
CA TYR A 99 22.18 -58.85 26.21
C TYR A 99 22.34 -57.61 25.34
N LYS A 100 23.37 -57.57 24.48
CA LYS A 100 23.59 -56.44 23.56
C LYS A 100 22.44 -56.27 22.58
N LYS A 101 21.93 -57.38 22.02
CA LYS A 101 20.76 -57.37 21.12
C LYS A 101 19.52 -56.77 21.80
N LYS A 102 19.26 -57.13 23.06
CA LYS A 102 18.17 -56.56 23.86
C LYS A 102 18.38 -55.08 24.16
N SER A 103 19.60 -54.66 24.51
CA SER A 103 19.94 -53.25 24.75
C SER A 103 19.68 -52.40 23.51
N VAL A 104 20.19 -52.83 22.35
CA VAL A 104 19.98 -52.14 21.07
C VAL A 104 18.50 -52.08 20.70
N ALA A 105 17.75 -53.17 20.89
CA ALA A 105 16.31 -53.18 20.64
C ALA A 105 15.56 -52.19 21.57
N SER A 106 15.96 -52.11 22.84
CA SER A 106 15.40 -51.13 23.77
C SER A 106 15.70 -49.69 23.35
N GLU A 107 16.94 -49.40 22.95
CA GLU A 107 17.35 -48.08 22.46
C GLU A 107 16.58 -47.70 21.19
N MET A 108 16.42 -48.63 20.23
CA MET A 108 15.61 -48.42 19.04
C MET A 108 14.16 -48.10 19.37
N ASN A 109 13.53 -48.85 20.28
CA ASN A 109 12.17 -48.56 20.73
C ASN A 109 12.04 -47.17 21.37
N THR A 110 13.03 -46.74 22.15
CA THR A 110 13.03 -45.38 22.71
C THR A 110 13.12 -44.32 21.62
N LEU A 111 13.96 -44.55 20.60
CA LEU A 111 14.15 -43.62 19.49
C LEU A 111 12.89 -43.53 18.62
N ASP A 112 12.22 -44.66 18.36
CA ASP A 112 10.93 -44.72 17.68
C ASP A 112 9.85 -43.97 18.48
N SER A 113 9.81 -44.10 19.80
CA SER A 113 8.86 -43.38 20.64
C SER A 113 9.07 -41.86 20.60
N LEU A 114 10.33 -41.41 20.61
CA LEU A 114 10.68 -39.99 20.50
C LEU A 114 10.34 -39.44 19.12
N PHE A 115 10.61 -40.21 18.07
CA PHE A 115 10.29 -39.84 16.69
C PHE A 115 8.77 -39.70 16.49
N ASN A 116 7.99 -40.69 16.96
CA ASN A 116 6.53 -40.65 16.88
C ASN A 116 5.95 -39.47 17.68
N ARG A 117 6.52 -39.16 18.85
CA ARG A 117 6.12 -37.98 19.62
C ARG A 117 6.40 -36.68 18.86
N ALA A 118 7.57 -36.55 18.25
CA ALA A 118 7.93 -35.37 17.46
C ALA A 118 7.01 -35.20 16.23
N LEU A 119 6.69 -36.30 15.53
CA LEU A 119 5.74 -36.29 14.42
C LEU A 119 4.34 -35.86 14.85
N SER A 120 3.86 -36.35 16.00
CA SER A 120 2.54 -35.98 16.54
C SER A 120 2.45 -34.49 16.86
N VAL A 121 3.47 -33.92 17.51
CA VAL A 121 3.54 -32.48 17.80
C VAL A 121 3.53 -31.67 16.51
N ASN A 122 4.41 -32.01 15.56
CA ASN A 122 4.47 -31.33 14.27
C ASN A 122 3.15 -31.41 13.50
N SER A 123 2.48 -32.57 13.50
CA SER A 123 1.17 -32.73 12.86
C SER A 123 0.12 -31.83 13.51
N SER A 124 0.11 -31.72 14.84
CA SER A 124 -0.81 -30.84 15.56
C SER A 124 -0.58 -29.35 15.26
N ASP A 125 0.69 -28.93 15.15
CA ASP A 125 1.05 -27.55 14.80
C ASP A 125 0.66 -27.21 13.36
N VAL A 126 0.91 -28.13 12.41
CA VAL A 126 0.49 -27.97 11.01
C VAL A 126 -1.04 -27.85 10.93
N ASN A 127 -1.78 -28.72 11.62
CA ASN A 127 -3.24 -28.66 11.66
C ASN A 127 -3.78 -27.39 12.34
N ARG A 128 -3.05 -26.81 13.31
CA ARG A 128 -3.39 -25.49 13.88
C ARG A 128 -3.23 -24.39 12.84
N VAL A 129 -2.09 -24.36 12.16
CA VAL A 129 -1.81 -23.35 11.12
C VAL A 129 -2.82 -23.42 9.97
N ILE A 130 -3.18 -24.62 9.52
CA ILE A 130 -4.20 -24.80 8.48
C ILE A 130 -5.54 -24.21 8.92
N ARG A 131 -5.99 -24.51 10.14
CA ARG A 131 -7.25 -23.95 10.69
C ARG A 131 -7.21 -22.42 10.78
N ASP A 132 -6.11 -21.86 11.26
CA ASP A 132 -5.96 -20.40 11.37
C ASP A 132 -6.01 -19.71 9.98
N ILE A 133 -5.42 -20.34 8.96
CA ILE A 133 -5.46 -19.85 7.58
C ILE A 133 -6.87 -19.92 7.00
N GLU A 134 -7.57 -21.05 7.18
CA GLU A 134 -8.96 -21.22 6.73
C GLU A 134 -9.91 -20.22 7.40
N GLU A 135 -9.76 -20.01 8.70
CA GLU A 135 -10.58 -19.05 9.44
C GLU A 135 -10.31 -17.61 8.97
N ARG A 136 -9.04 -17.24 8.77
CA ARG A 136 -8.68 -15.93 8.21
C ARG A 136 -9.31 -15.73 6.83
N ARG A 137 -9.19 -16.71 5.95
CA ARG A 137 -9.78 -16.66 4.60
C ARG A 137 -11.30 -16.50 4.63
N ARG A 138 -11.98 -17.21 5.54
CA ARG A 138 -13.43 -17.10 5.73
C ARG A 138 -13.85 -15.70 6.20
N ARG A 139 -13.12 -15.09 7.14
CA ARG A 139 -13.37 -13.73 7.62
C ARG A 139 -13.18 -12.70 6.50
N GLU A 140 -12.09 -12.82 5.73
CA GLU A 140 -11.81 -11.93 4.60
C GLU A 140 -12.88 -12.02 3.51
N GLU A 141 -13.38 -13.22 3.21
CA GLU A 141 -14.44 -13.43 2.23
C GLU A 141 -15.79 -12.87 2.70
N GLU A 142 -16.12 -13.04 3.99
CA GLU A 142 -17.34 -12.44 4.56
C GLU A 142 -17.26 -10.92 4.58
N GLU A 143 -16.10 -10.34 4.94
CA GLU A 143 -15.89 -8.89 4.92
C GLU A 143 -15.98 -8.33 3.49
N ARG A 144 -15.38 -9.02 2.52
CA ARG A 144 -15.48 -8.65 1.10
C ARG A 144 -16.94 -8.68 0.64
N ARG A 145 -17.70 -9.73 0.98
CA ARG A 145 -19.13 -9.83 0.63
C ARG A 145 -19.96 -8.72 1.26
N ARG A 146 -19.70 -8.37 2.53
CA ARG A 146 -20.36 -7.24 3.21
C ARG A 146 -20.06 -5.91 2.52
N LYS A 147 -18.80 -5.65 2.16
CA LYS A 147 -18.40 -4.43 1.42
C LYS A 147 -19.04 -4.35 0.05
N GLU A 148 -19.11 -5.46 -0.69
CA GLU A 148 -19.78 -5.51 -2.00
C GLU A 148 -21.30 -5.28 -1.89
N GLU A 149 -21.97 -5.83 -0.87
CA GLU A 149 -23.39 -5.58 -0.62
C GLU A 149 -23.68 -4.14 -0.16
N GLU A 150 -22.81 -3.56 0.65
CA GLU A 150 -22.90 -2.15 1.06
C GLU A 150 -22.69 -1.22 -0.13
N GLU A 151 -21.67 -1.46 -0.96
CA GLU A 151 -21.41 -0.65 -2.15
C GLU A 151 -22.54 -0.78 -3.19
N LYS A 152 -23.08 -1.98 -3.40
CA LYS A 152 -24.27 -2.16 -4.25
C LYS A 152 -25.47 -1.37 -3.72
N ARG A 153 -25.71 -1.38 -2.40
CA ARG A 153 -26.78 -0.57 -1.79
C ARG A 153 -26.55 0.92 -1.98
N ARG A 154 -25.32 1.41 -1.82
CA ARG A 154 -24.98 2.82 -2.04
C ARG A 154 -25.20 3.23 -3.50
N ILE A 155 -24.75 2.42 -4.46
CA ILE A 155 -24.97 2.66 -5.89
C ILE A 155 -26.47 2.65 -6.24
N GLU A 156 -27.26 1.75 -5.66
CA GLU A 156 -28.70 1.71 -5.91
C GLU A 156 -29.42 2.91 -5.31
N GLU A 157 -29.06 3.32 -4.09
CA GLU A 157 -29.62 4.51 -3.46
C GLU A 157 -29.26 5.79 -4.22
N GLU A 158 -28.01 5.91 -4.70
CA GLU A 158 -27.57 7.04 -5.50
C GLU A 158 -28.28 7.08 -6.87
N LYS A 159 -28.47 5.93 -7.52
CA LYS A 159 -29.29 5.84 -8.74
C LYS A 159 -30.73 6.30 -8.50
N ARG A 160 -31.36 5.86 -7.40
CA ARG A 160 -32.72 6.30 -7.05
C ARG A 160 -32.79 7.81 -6.80
N ARG A 161 -31.79 8.39 -6.10
CA ARG A 161 -31.71 9.85 -5.87
C ARG A 161 -31.56 10.62 -7.19
N ILE A 162 -30.70 10.16 -8.09
CA ILE A 162 -30.51 10.80 -9.41
C ILE A 162 -31.79 10.71 -10.24
N GLU A 163 -32.49 9.56 -10.23
CA GLU A 163 -33.75 9.38 -10.95
C GLU A 163 -34.87 10.27 -10.40
N GLU A 164 -34.99 10.38 -9.07
CA GLU A 164 -35.96 11.27 -8.42
C GLU A 164 -35.66 12.75 -8.73
N LEU A 165 -34.38 13.16 -8.69
CA LEU A 165 -33.97 14.52 -9.03
C LEU A 165 -34.28 14.84 -10.50
N LYS A 166 -34.03 13.89 -11.40
CA LYS A 166 -34.33 14.04 -12.84
C LYS A 166 -35.83 14.09 -13.10
N ARG A 167 -36.65 13.37 -12.33
CA ARG A 167 -38.12 13.45 -12.42
C ARG A 167 -38.62 14.81 -11.96
N LYS A 168 -38.12 15.32 -10.82
CA LYS A 168 -38.45 16.65 -10.31
C LYS A 168 -38.05 17.77 -11.28
N GLN A 169 -36.87 17.68 -11.89
CA GLN A 169 -36.42 18.64 -12.90
C GLN A 169 -37.32 18.66 -14.14
N LYS A 170 -37.75 17.49 -14.62
CA LYS A 170 -38.69 17.40 -15.75
C LYS A 170 -40.07 17.98 -15.41
N GLU A 171 -40.59 17.69 -14.23
CA GLU A 171 -41.87 18.24 -13.76
C GLU A 171 -41.80 19.77 -13.62
N GLU A 172 -40.69 20.32 -13.11
CA GLU A 172 -40.49 21.77 -12.99
C GLU A 172 -40.32 22.45 -14.36
N GLU A 173 -39.59 21.83 -15.28
CA GLU A 173 -39.43 22.33 -16.65
C GLU A 173 -40.76 22.33 -17.42
N GLU A 174 -41.57 21.28 -17.26
CA GLU A 174 -42.90 21.20 -17.88
C GLU A 174 -43.85 22.26 -17.28
N ARG A 175 -43.80 22.48 -15.96
CA ARG A 175 -44.59 23.53 -15.31
C ARG A 175 -44.18 24.92 -15.79
N LYS A 176 -42.88 25.20 -15.89
CA LYS A 176 -42.35 26.46 -16.43
C LYS A 176 -42.72 26.67 -17.90
N ARG A 177 -42.75 25.61 -18.72
CA ARG A 177 -43.21 25.69 -20.12
C ARG A 177 -44.70 26.04 -20.21
N LYS A 178 -45.54 25.39 -19.39
CA LYS A 178 -46.99 25.69 -19.32
C LYS A 178 -47.27 27.11 -18.84
N GLU A 179 -46.58 27.58 -17.79
CA GLU A 179 -46.71 28.95 -17.28
C GLU A 179 -46.23 29.99 -18.32
N ALA A 180 -45.16 29.72 -19.06
CA ALA A 180 -44.67 30.60 -20.12
C ALA A 180 -45.60 30.66 -21.34
N GLU A 181 -46.24 29.54 -21.69
CA GLU A 181 -47.22 29.47 -22.78
C GLU A 181 -48.52 30.20 -22.43
N GLU A 182 -49.01 30.04 -21.20
CA GLU A 182 -50.18 30.76 -20.68
C GLU A 182 -49.92 32.27 -20.60
N LYS A 183 -48.73 32.68 -20.13
CA LYS A 183 -48.33 34.09 -20.08
C LYS A 183 -48.24 34.70 -21.48
N LYS A 184 -47.71 33.97 -22.47
CA LYS A 184 -47.69 34.42 -23.88
C LYS A 184 -49.09 34.56 -24.47
N ARG A 185 -50.04 33.66 -24.15
CA ARG A 185 -51.43 33.78 -24.60
C ARG A 185 -52.12 35.01 -24.00
N LEU A 186 -51.93 35.26 -22.70
CA LEU A 186 -52.46 36.45 -22.02
C LEU A 186 -51.87 37.76 -22.56
N GLU A 187 -50.58 37.77 -22.89
CA GLU A 187 -49.90 38.94 -23.46
C GLU A 187 -50.35 39.21 -24.91
N GLN A 188 -50.57 38.16 -25.72
CA GLN A 188 -51.14 38.30 -27.06
C GLN A 188 -52.61 38.77 -27.03
N GLU A 189 -53.40 38.34 -26.05
CA GLU A 189 -54.78 38.81 -25.89
C GLU A 189 -54.83 40.28 -25.44
N LYS A 190 -53.94 40.68 -24.52
CA LYS A 190 -53.79 42.09 -24.11
C LYS A 190 -53.31 42.97 -25.25
N LEU A 191 -52.37 42.49 -26.06
CA LEU A 191 -51.85 43.25 -27.21
C LEU A 191 -52.91 43.43 -28.31
N LYS A 192 -53.80 42.45 -28.53
CA LYS A 192 -54.94 42.59 -29.44
C LYS A 192 -55.95 43.62 -28.93
N LYS A 193 -56.30 43.58 -27.65
CA LYS A 193 -57.20 44.56 -27.01
C LYS A 193 -56.62 45.98 -27.03
N GLN A 194 -55.31 46.13 -26.82
CA GLN A 194 -54.63 47.43 -26.92
C GLN A 194 -54.59 47.98 -28.34
N LYS A 195 -54.40 47.13 -29.36
CA LYS A 195 -54.43 47.58 -30.76
C LYS A 195 -55.81 48.04 -31.22
N GLU A 196 -56.89 47.40 -30.77
CA GLU A 196 -58.26 47.84 -31.05
C GLU A 196 -58.61 49.16 -30.32
N GLU A 197 -58.06 49.40 -29.13
CA GLU A 197 -58.23 50.66 -28.41
C GLU A 197 -57.37 51.80 -29.00
N GLU A 198 -56.19 51.49 -29.54
CA GLU A 198 -55.28 52.45 -30.17
C GLU A 198 -55.75 52.88 -31.57
N GLU A 199 -56.43 52.02 -32.33
CA GLU A 199 -57.09 52.40 -33.59
C GLU A 199 -58.27 53.36 -33.37
N ARG A 200 -59.09 53.14 -32.33
CA ARG A 200 -60.16 54.07 -31.94
C ARG A 200 -59.60 55.44 -31.50
N LYS A 201 -58.49 55.46 -30.76
CA LYS A 201 -57.84 56.72 -30.33
C LYS A 201 -57.08 57.43 -31.44
N LYS A 202 -56.62 56.73 -32.48
CA LYS A 202 -55.97 57.34 -33.66
C LYS A 202 -56.96 58.11 -34.54
N GLN A 203 -58.22 57.69 -34.62
CA GLN A 203 -59.25 58.45 -35.35
C GLN A 203 -59.66 59.75 -34.64
N GLU A 204 -59.63 59.80 -33.30
CA GLU A 204 -59.87 61.04 -32.53
C GLU A 204 -58.65 61.97 -32.47
N LYS A 205 -57.42 61.45 -32.57
CA LYS A 205 -56.18 62.26 -32.52
C LYS A 205 -55.85 63.00 -33.82
N ILE A 206 -56.30 62.52 -34.98
CA ILE A 206 -56.02 63.20 -36.27
C ILE A 206 -56.72 64.57 -36.34
N GLU A 207 -57.81 64.78 -35.61
CA GLU A 207 -58.53 66.06 -35.56
C GLU A 207 -57.95 67.03 -34.50
N SER A 208 -57.29 66.53 -33.45
CA SER A 208 -56.65 67.36 -32.42
C SER A 208 -55.17 67.67 -32.67
N GLU A 209 -54.46 66.84 -33.44
CA GLU A 209 -53.04 67.03 -33.79
C GLU A 209 -52.79 68.22 -34.74
N LYS A 210 -53.80 68.70 -35.48
CA LYS A 210 -53.69 69.96 -36.24
C LYS A 210 -53.70 71.22 -35.38
N ARG A 211 -54.14 71.13 -34.11
CA ARG A 211 -54.18 72.27 -33.18
C ARG A 211 -53.01 72.30 -32.20
N LEU A 212 -52.39 71.16 -31.90
CA LEU A 212 -51.27 71.06 -30.95
C LEU A 212 -49.87 71.20 -31.58
N ALA A 213 -49.76 71.03 -32.91
CA ALA A 213 -48.48 71.17 -33.63
C ALA A 213 -47.93 72.62 -33.67
N GLU A 214 -48.75 73.62 -33.32
CA GLU A 214 -48.34 75.02 -33.22
C GLU A 214 -47.82 75.39 -31.81
N GLU A 215 -48.26 74.68 -30.76
CA GLU A 215 -47.81 74.90 -29.37
C GLU A 215 -46.53 74.11 -29.03
N GLU A 216 -46.32 72.94 -29.65
CA GLU A 216 -45.18 72.05 -29.32
C GLU A 216 -43.82 72.55 -29.84
N LYS A 217 -43.82 73.42 -30.86
CA LYS A 217 -42.60 74.08 -31.37
C LYS A 217 -42.02 75.10 -30.38
N LEU A 218 -42.85 75.67 -29.50
CA LEU A 218 -42.43 76.68 -28.53
C LEU A 218 -41.83 76.06 -27.26
N GLU A 219 -42.31 74.87 -26.86
CA GLU A 219 -41.82 74.19 -25.65
C GLU A 219 -40.51 73.42 -25.89
N LEU A 220 -40.27 72.93 -27.13
CA LEU A 220 -39.03 72.24 -27.49
C LEU A 220 -37.78 73.15 -27.46
N GLU A 221 -37.93 74.46 -27.61
CA GLU A 221 -36.83 75.44 -27.47
C GLU A 221 -36.51 75.77 -26.01
N ARG A 222 -37.48 75.63 -25.09
CA ARG A 222 -37.30 75.87 -23.65
C ARG A 222 -36.54 74.72 -22.98
N ILE A 223 -36.85 73.48 -23.34
CA ILE A 223 -36.23 72.27 -22.76
C ILE A 223 -34.74 72.15 -23.14
N LYS A 224 -34.39 72.49 -24.39
CA LYS A 224 -32.98 72.49 -24.86
C LYS A 224 -32.08 73.52 -24.15
N LYS A 225 -32.64 74.56 -23.54
CA LYS A 225 -31.88 75.57 -22.76
C LYS A 225 -31.75 75.24 -21.27
N GLU A 226 -32.56 74.33 -20.73
CA GLU A 226 -32.47 73.90 -19.33
C GLU A 226 -31.55 72.67 -19.13
N GLU A 227 -31.36 71.82 -20.15
CA GLU A 227 -30.43 70.69 -20.08
C GLU A 227 -28.94 71.11 -20.09
N ALA A 228 -28.61 72.29 -20.64
CA ALA A 228 -27.24 72.83 -20.65
C ALA A 228 -26.80 73.45 -19.30
N LYS A 229 -27.72 73.67 -18.34
CA LYS A 229 -27.42 74.31 -17.05
C LYS A 229 -27.37 73.35 -15.85
N LYS A 230 -27.68 72.06 -16.03
CA LYS A 230 -27.54 71.01 -14.99
C LYS A 230 -26.26 70.16 -15.11
N ALA A 231 -25.39 70.43 -16.08
CA ALA A 231 -24.15 69.70 -16.34
C ALA A 231 -22.96 70.09 -15.42
N LYS A 232 -23.22 70.58 -14.19
CA LYS A 232 -22.19 70.99 -13.22
C LYS A 232 -22.34 70.33 -11.85
N GLY A 233 -22.85 69.10 -11.83
CA GLY A 233 -22.96 68.31 -10.59
C GLY A 233 -23.49 66.89 -10.74
N PHE A 234 -23.96 66.49 -11.93
CA PHE A 234 -24.39 65.13 -12.21
C PHE A 234 -23.50 64.52 -13.29
N THR A 235 -22.98 63.32 -13.03
CA THR A 235 -22.29 62.50 -14.04
C THR A 235 -23.23 62.34 -15.23
N SER A 236 -22.80 62.75 -16.43
CA SER A 236 -23.58 62.52 -17.65
C SER A 236 -23.77 61.01 -17.81
N VAL A 237 -25.01 60.53 -17.73
CA VAL A 237 -25.34 59.11 -17.89
C VAL A 237 -24.82 58.60 -19.25
N ALA A 238 -24.88 59.45 -20.29
CA ALA A 238 -24.33 59.15 -21.60
C ALA A 238 -22.79 58.99 -21.60
N ALA A 239 -22.07 59.82 -20.83
CA ALA A 239 -20.61 59.67 -20.70
C ALA A 239 -20.23 58.40 -19.91
N VAL A 240 -21.01 58.04 -18.90
CA VAL A 240 -20.82 56.77 -18.16
C VAL A 240 -21.12 55.57 -19.05
N GLU A 241 -22.15 55.65 -19.89
CA GLU A 241 -22.51 54.61 -20.84
C GLU A 241 -21.44 54.44 -21.93
N GLU A 242 -20.86 55.53 -22.43
CA GLU A 242 -19.74 55.49 -23.37
C GLU A 242 -18.51 54.80 -22.77
N ILE A 243 -18.14 55.15 -21.54
CA ILE A 243 -17.04 54.51 -20.80
C ILE A 243 -17.33 53.02 -20.58
N PHE A 244 -18.55 52.67 -20.20
CA PHE A 244 -18.97 51.28 -19.99
C PHE A 244 -18.92 50.46 -21.28
N LEU A 245 -19.40 51.01 -22.41
CA LEU A 245 -19.35 50.36 -23.72
C LEU A 245 -17.92 50.16 -24.20
N LYS A 246 -17.04 51.14 -23.96
CA LYS A 246 -15.60 51.02 -24.24
C LYS A 246 -15.01 49.83 -23.48
N TYR A 247 -15.19 49.74 -22.16
CA TYR A 247 -14.67 48.62 -21.37
C TYR A 247 -15.25 47.27 -21.80
N LYS A 248 -16.54 47.21 -22.14
CA LYS A 248 -17.16 45.98 -22.65
C LYS A 248 -16.51 45.51 -23.95
N LYS A 249 -16.12 46.43 -24.83
CA LYS A 249 -15.41 46.12 -26.07
C LYS A 249 -13.99 45.64 -25.79
N ASP A 250 -13.27 46.32 -24.89
CA ASP A 250 -11.90 45.98 -24.51
C ASP A 250 -11.83 44.56 -23.89
N ILE A 251 -12.81 44.16 -23.08
CA ILE A 251 -12.93 42.79 -22.54
C ILE A 251 -13.01 41.74 -23.65
N VAL A 252 -13.81 42.02 -24.70
CA VAL A 252 -13.99 41.09 -25.82
C VAL A 252 -12.68 40.96 -26.60
N GLU A 253 -12.02 42.09 -26.88
CA GLU A 253 -10.73 42.11 -27.56
C GLU A 253 -9.65 41.36 -26.79
N ILE A 254 -9.55 41.56 -25.47
CA ILE A 254 -8.63 40.82 -24.59
C ILE A 254 -8.91 39.31 -24.65
N LYS A 255 -10.19 38.91 -24.68
CA LYS A 255 -10.55 37.48 -24.73
C LYS A 255 -10.17 36.84 -26.06
N GLU A 256 -10.38 37.54 -27.17
CA GLU A 256 -10.11 37.02 -28.51
C GLU A 256 -8.62 37.04 -28.84
N GLN A 257 -7.94 38.16 -28.61
CA GLN A 257 -6.53 38.33 -28.98
C GLN A 257 -5.59 37.64 -27.99
N ILE A 258 -5.79 37.80 -26.69
CA ILE A 258 -4.82 37.30 -25.68
C ILE A 258 -5.14 35.85 -25.31
N VAL A 259 -6.39 35.56 -24.92
CA VAL A 259 -6.77 34.20 -24.48
C VAL A 259 -6.94 33.25 -25.68
N GLY A 260 -7.39 33.75 -26.83
CA GLY A 260 -7.50 32.97 -28.06
C GLY A 260 -6.14 32.45 -28.55
N GLN A 261 -5.14 33.33 -28.68
CA GLN A 261 -3.79 32.96 -29.11
C GLN A 261 -3.11 32.00 -28.12
N LEU A 262 -3.31 32.18 -26.81
CA LEU A 262 -2.79 31.25 -25.80
C LEU A 262 -3.34 29.83 -26.00
N ASN A 263 -4.62 29.69 -26.37
CA ASN A 263 -5.24 28.39 -26.55
C ASN A 263 -4.77 27.65 -27.82
N GLN A 264 -4.24 28.36 -28.80
CA GLN A 264 -3.70 27.78 -30.02
C GLN A 264 -2.34 27.12 -29.79
N ASN A 265 -1.54 27.61 -28.83
CA ASN A 265 -0.22 27.06 -28.51
C ASN A 265 -0.25 26.24 -27.20
N LYS A 266 -0.07 24.92 -27.32
CA LYS A 266 -0.11 23.97 -26.20
C LYS A 266 1.02 24.17 -25.18
N GLU A 267 2.19 24.65 -25.62
CA GLU A 267 3.34 24.88 -24.74
C GLU A 267 3.13 26.12 -23.87
N LEU A 268 2.73 27.24 -24.49
CA LEU A 268 2.40 28.48 -23.77
C LEU A 268 1.26 28.27 -22.77
N LYS A 269 0.25 27.48 -23.14
CA LYS A 269 -0.85 27.10 -22.23
C LYS A 269 -0.37 26.30 -21.02
N LYS A 270 0.62 25.41 -21.20
CA LYS A 270 1.21 24.63 -20.11
C LYS A 270 1.98 25.56 -19.16
N GLU A 271 2.80 26.45 -19.71
CA GLU A 271 3.59 27.41 -18.93
C GLU A 271 2.70 28.40 -18.16
N PHE A 272 1.71 29.00 -18.83
CA PHE A 272 0.67 29.81 -18.17
C PHE A 272 -0.02 29.04 -17.03
N GLY A 273 -0.37 27.78 -17.26
CA GLY A 273 -0.97 26.92 -16.25
C GLY A 273 -0.08 26.72 -15.01
N GLN A 274 1.25 26.71 -15.16
CA GLN A 274 2.19 26.63 -14.04
C GLN A 274 2.21 27.92 -13.22
N PHE A 275 2.29 29.08 -13.88
CA PHE A 275 2.23 30.39 -13.20
C PHE A 275 0.89 30.56 -12.48
N LYS A 276 -0.23 30.23 -13.14
CA LYS A 276 -1.57 30.28 -12.55
C LYS A 276 -1.67 29.49 -11.25
N ARG A 277 -1.13 28.26 -11.21
CA ARG A 277 -1.17 27.41 -10.02
C ARG A 277 -0.31 27.94 -8.86
N LYS A 278 0.77 28.68 -9.16
CA LYS A 278 1.61 29.32 -8.13
C LYS A 278 0.97 30.58 -7.57
N ILE A 279 0.33 31.38 -8.43
CA ILE A 279 -0.27 32.67 -8.07
C ILE A 279 -1.63 32.48 -7.37
N ASN A 280 -2.52 31.61 -7.87
CA ASN A 280 -3.89 31.51 -7.37
C ASN A 280 -4.01 31.28 -5.86
N PRO A 281 -3.23 30.37 -5.22
CA PRO A 281 -3.31 30.15 -3.78
C PRO A 281 -2.88 31.36 -2.95
N LYS A 282 -2.12 32.31 -3.52
CA LYS A 282 -1.57 33.47 -2.79
C LYS A 282 -2.65 34.46 -2.39
N PHE A 283 -3.70 34.62 -3.19
CA PHE A 283 -4.83 35.49 -2.84
C PHE A 283 -5.60 34.98 -1.62
N GLY A 284 -5.77 33.66 -1.49
CA GLY A 284 -6.40 33.06 -0.31
C GLY A 284 -5.50 32.96 0.93
N GLN A 285 -4.20 33.24 0.78
CA GLN A 285 -3.24 33.28 1.89
C GLN A 285 -3.08 34.69 2.48
N LEU A 286 -3.75 35.69 1.91
CA LEU A 286 -3.70 37.06 2.41
C LEU A 286 -4.27 37.12 3.82
N SER A 287 -3.55 37.79 4.70
CA SER A 287 -3.96 37.99 6.09
C SER A 287 -3.69 39.44 6.50
N ASN A 288 -4.22 39.84 7.66
CA ASN A 288 -3.98 41.19 8.20
C ASN A 288 -2.57 41.38 8.78
N SER A 289 -1.73 40.33 8.81
CA SER A 289 -0.35 40.43 9.27
C SER A 289 0.52 41.08 8.19
N MET A 290 1.11 42.23 8.51
CA MET A 290 1.94 42.99 7.57
C MET A 290 3.13 42.16 7.04
N ALA A 291 3.80 41.40 7.92
CA ALA A 291 4.93 40.56 7.53
C ALA A 291 4.54 39.43 6.57
N GLN A 292 3.33 38.88 6.70
CA GLN A 292 2.81 37.86 5.79
C GLN A 292 2.39 38.49 4.46
N LEU A 293 1.72 39.65 4.51
CA LEU A 293 1.35 40.42 3.33
C LEU A 293 2.58 40.77 2.48
N ASP A 294 3.62 41.36 3.08
CA ASP A 294 4.84 41.76 2.35
C ASP A 294 5.57 40.55 1.73
N ARG A 295 5.50 39.39 2.37
CA ARG A 295 6.04 38.14 1.80
C ARG A 295 5.23 37.70 0.58
N ILE A 296 3.92 37.60 0.72
CA ILE A 296 3.02 37.18 -0.36
C ILE A 296 3.08 38.16 -1.54
N THR A 297 3.09 39.46 -1.25
CA THR A 297 3.21 40.51 -2.26
C THR A 297 4.50 40.34 -3.06
N ARG A 298 5.66 40.15 -2.41
CA ARG A 298 6.92 39.91 -3.12
C ARG A 298 6.86 38.67 -4.01
N GLU A 299 6.34 37.56 -3.50
CA GLU A 299 6.21 36.32 -4.29
C GLU A 299 5.31 36.51 -5.52
N VAL A 300 4.19 37.22 -5.38
CA VAL A 300 3.30 37.54 -6.51
C VAL A 300 4.00 38.43 -7.53
N LEU A 301 4.70 39.48 -7.09
CA LEU A 301 5.46 40.37 -7.97
C LEU A 301 6.59 39.63 -8.70
N GLU A 302 7.27 38.72 -8.03
CA GLU A 302 8.29 37.85 -8.63
C GLU A 302 7.69 36.95 -9.71
N TYR A 303 6.55 36.30 -9.45
CA TYR A 303 5.89 35.46 -10.47
C TYR A 303 5.42 36.25 -11.69
N ILE A 304 4.90 37.47 -11.49
CA ILE A 304 4.52 38.36 -12.61
C ILE A 304 5.76 38.80 -13.38
N SER A 305 6.86 39.14 -12.69
CA SER A 305 8.14 39.50 -13.32
C SER A 305 8.73 38.34 -14.14
N PHE A 306 8.66 37.12 -13.62
CA PHE A 306 9.09 35.92 -14.35
C PHE A 306 8.23 35.67 -15.60
N ALA A 307 6.92 35.89 -15.51
CA ALA A 307 6.04 35.81 -16.68
C ALA A 307 6.39 36.87 -17.74
N LYS A 308 6.73 38.10 -17.30
CA LYS A 308 7.20 39.20 -18.18
C LYS A 308 8.47 38.82 -18.94
N ASN A 309 9.42 38.19 -18.27
CA ASN A 309 10.69 37.77 -18.89
C ASN A 309 10.56 36.53 -19.78
N ALA A 310 9.51 35.71 -19.59
CA ALA A 310 9.30 34.50 -20.37
C ALA A 310 8.65 34.78 -21.73
N ASN A 311 7.50 35.45 -21.73
CA ASN A 311 6.74 35.73 -22.94
C ASN A 311 5.69 36.82 -22.72
N ASP A 312 5.62 37.81 -23.62
CA ASP A 312 4.67 38.93 -23.54
C ASP A 312 3.20 38.46 -23.54
N LEU A 313 2.87 37.42 -24.29
CA LEU A 313 1.51 36.85 -24.31
C LEU A 313 1.18 36.20 -22.97
N ILE A 314 2.12 35.49 -22.35
CA ILE A 314 1.93 34.88 -21.02
C ILE A 314 1.79 35.97 -19.97
N TYR A 315 2.62 37.01 -20.03
CA TYR A 315 2.53 38.17 -19.15
C TYR A 315 1.13 38.81 -19.19
N ASN A 316 0.63 39.15 -20.38
CA ASN A 316 -0.71 39.71 -20.55
C ASN A 316 -1.83 38.77 -20.07
N CYS A 317 -1.68 37.46 -20.31
CA CYS A 317 -2.62 36.46 -19.78
C CYS A 317 -2.60 36.40 -18.25
N ILE A 318 -1.42 36.52 -17.63
CA ILE A 318 -1.26 36.52 -16.17
C ILE A 318 -1.81 37.79 -15.55
N LEU A 319 -1.59 38.97 -16.15
CA LEU A 319 -2.19 40.22 -15.68
C LEU A 319 -3.73 40.15 -15.70
N ASN A 320 -4.31 39.69 -16.81
CA ASN A 320 -5.76 39.44 -16.92
C ASN A 320 -6.27 38.42 -15.88
N PHE A 321 -5.49 37.36 -15.61
CA PHE A 321 -5.84 36.37 -14.61
C PHE A 321 -5.79 36.94 -13.17
N VAL A 322 -4.75 37.72 -12.86
CA VAL A 322 -4.56 38.38 -11.56
C VAL A 322 -5.68 39.38 -11.30
N ALA A 323 -6.06 40.19 -12.28
CA ALA A 323 -7.18 41.12 -12.19
C ALA A 323 -8.48 40.40 -11.83
N LYS A 324 -8.81 39.33 -12.57
CA LYS A 324 -9.99 38.49 -12.28
C LYS A 324 -9.93 37.83 -10.91
N SER A 325 -8.74 37.43 -10.46
CA SER A 325 -8.56 36.81 -9.14
C SER A 325 -8.79 37.82 -8.02
N ILE A 326 -8.34 39.07 -8.18
CA ILE A 326 -8.59 40.16 -7.22
C ILE A 326 -10.08 40.45 -7.13
N VAL A 327 -10.77 40.61 -8.26
CA VAL A 327 -12.22 40.85 -8.29
C VAL A 327 -12.98 39.67 -7.67
N SER A 328 -12.62 38.44 -8.02
CA SER A 328 -13.24 37.23 -7.46
C SER A 328 -13.01 37.11 -5.94
N GLN A 329 -11.82 37.46 -5.44
CA GLN A 329 -11.54 37.48 -4.00
C GLN A 329 -12.34 38.57 -3.28
N ALA A 330 -12.53 39.73 -3.92
CA ALA A 330 -13.38 40.78 -3.39
C ALA A 330 -14.85 40.32 -3.30
N GLU A 331 -15.38 39.69 -4.35
CA GLU A 331 -16.75 39.17 -4.38
C GLU A 331 -16.97 38.07 -3.34
N ALA A 332 -15.99 37.19 -3.13
CA ALA A 332 -16.12 36.04 -2.21
C ALA A 332 -15.77 36.38 -0.75
N GLU A 333 -14.56 36.86 -0.49
CA GLU A 333 -14.06 37.03 0.87
C GLU A 333 -14.40 38.39 1.46
N VAL A 334 -14.27 39.49 0.69
CA VAL A 334 -14.52 40.84 1.21
C VAL A 334 -16.00 41.05 1.51
N THR A 335 -16.89 40.48 0.69
CA THR A 335 -18.34 40.47 0.95
C THR A 335 -18.67 39.84 2.31
N VAL A 336 -17.99 38.75 2.69
CA VAL A 336 -18.22 38.05 3.96
C VAL A 336 -17.44 38.69 5.12
N LYS A 337 -16.24 39.22 4.84
CA LYS A 337 -15.32 39.82 5.82
C LYS A 337 -14.76 41.13 5.26
N PRO A 338 -15.42 42.29 5.53
CA PRO A 338 -14.98 43.58 5.00
C PRO A 338 -13.52 43.94 5.34
N ASN A 339 -13.01 43.48 6.48
CA ASN A 339 -11.62 43.70 6.89
C ASN A 339 -10.58 43.05 5.95
N ALA A 340 -10.96 42.03 5.17
CA ALA A 340 -10.09 41.42 4.18
C ALA A 340 -9.80 42.35 2.97
N ALA A 341 -10.56 43.44 2.82
CA ALA A 341 -10.33 44.43 1.77
C ALA A 341 -8.94 45.10 1.90
N ILE A 342 -8.46 45.32 3.12
CA ILE A 342 -7.21 46.05 3.39
C ILE A 342 -5.98 45.31 2.81
N PRO A 343 -5.71 44.04 3.17
CA PRO A 343 -4.57 43.32 2.61
C PRO A 343 -4.69 43.11 1.10
N LEU A 344 -5.92 42.89 0.59
CA LEU A 344 -6.17 42.77 -0.85
C LEU A 344 -5.85 44.07 -1.60
N ALA A 345 -6.34 45.21 -1.10
CA ALA A 345 -6.08 46.52 -1.70
C ALA A 345 -4.59 46.88 -1.68
N ARG A 346 -3.87 46.58 -0.59
CA ARG A 346 -2.41 46.81 -0.51
C ARG A 346 -1.63 45.98 -1.52
N LEU A 347 -2.01 44.71 -1.70
CA LEU A 347 -1.42 43.87 -2.75
C LEU A 347 -1.68 44.50 -4.13
N THR A 348 -2.92 44.86 -4.42
CA THR A 348 -3.32 45.47 -5.70
C THR A 348 -2.57 46.77 -5.98
N GLU A 349 -2.45 47.65 -4.96
CA GLU A 349 -1.69 48.90 -5.07
C GLU A 349 -0.22 48.66 -5.40
N ARG A 350 0.41 47.64 -4.80
CA ARG A 350 1.79 47.27 -5.14
C ARG A 350 1.95 46.67 -6.53
N ILE A 351 0.97 45.91 -6.99
CA ILE A 351 0.98 45.40 -8.38
C ILE A 351 0.85 46.57 -9.36
N LEU A 352 -0.09 47.50 -9.13
CA LEU A 352 -0.27 48.69 -9.97
C LEU A 352 0.98 49.58 -10.00
N ALA A 353 1.65 49.76 -8.86
CA ALA A 353 2.87 50.55 -8.76
C ALA A 353 4.06 49.90 -9.50
N THR A 354 4.09 48.57 -9.60
CA THR A 354 5.20 47.82 -10.23
C THR A 354 4.95 47.57 -11.72
N PHE A 355 3.69 47.35 -12.10
CA PHE A 355 3.26 47.00 -13.45
C PHE A 355 2.13 47.94 -13.88
N PRO A 356 2.45 49.12 -14.46
CA PRO A 356 1.42 50.08 -14.88
C PRO A 356 0.43 49.50 -15.89
N GLU A 357 0.86 48.54 -16.72
CA GLU A 357 0.01 47.87 -17.70
C GLU A 357 -1.12 47.06 -17.04
N PHE A 358 -1.00 46.74 -15.75
CA PHE A 358 -2.03 46.05 -14.97
C PHE A 358 -3.31 46.87 -14.82
N GLU A 359 -3.22 48.21 -14.85
CA GLU A 359 -4.38 49.10 -14.74
C GLU A 359 -5.44 48.81 -15.81
N LEU A 360 -4.99 48.59 -17.05
CA LEU A 360 -5.83 48.22 -18.18
C LEU A 360 -6.65 46.95 -17.90
N TYR A 361 -6.07 45.96 -17.23
CA TYR A 361 -6.75 44.69 -16.98
C TYR A 361 -7.63 44.70 -15.73
N LEU A 362 -7.38 45.61 -14.78
CA LEU A 362 -8.14 45.68 -13.54
C LEU A 362 -9.45 46.45 -13.72
N PHE A 363 -9.43 47.51 -14.52
CA PHE A 363 -10.58 48.37 -14.76
C PHE A 363 -11.37 48.03 -16.04
N HIS A 364 -10.89 47.06 -16.84
CA HIS A 364 -11.59 46.53 -18.02
C HIS A 364 -11.82 45.05 -17.80
#